data_AF-A0A838RER1-F1
#
_entry.id   AF-A0A838RER1-F1
#
_cell.length_a   1.000
_cell.length_b   1.000
_cell.length_c   1.000
_cell.angle_alpha   90.00
_cell.angle_beta   90.00
_cell.angle_gamma   90.00
#
_symmetry.space_group_name_H-M   'P 1'
#
loop_
_entity.id
_entity.type
_entity.pdbx_description
1 polymer ?
#
loop_
_entity_poly.entity_id
_entity_poly.type
_entity_poly.pdbx_seq_one_letter_code
_entity_poly.pdbx_strand_id
1 'polypeptide(L)'
;MTSTDPIPHHTISTILRHDAKQTSYKIALVRAINDVALAFPDLHTTEQDVAVPLRLLAEHWIAYYWPFMDPAAPILQGSRARRGAELRHDMAFRPALTRLRTAWQAIVNVSSPADGFYLVGELRVPRR
;
A
#
# COMPACT_ATOMS: atom_id res chain seq x y z
N MET A 1 -28.68 -13.14 26.68
CA MET A 1 -27.85 -11.95 26.42
C MET A 1 -27.25 -12.10 25.04
N THR A 2 -27.88 -11.52 24.03
CA THR A 2 -27.39 -11.54 22.64
C THR A 2 -26.32 -10.47 22.51
N SER A 3 -25.06 -10.88 22.30
CA SER A 3 -23.99 -9.92 22.04
C SER A 3 -24.32 -9.14 20.77
N THR A 4 -24.59 -7.84 20.92
CA THR A 4 -24.71 -6.87 19.83
C THR A 4 -23.32 -6.42 19.39
N ASP A 5 -22.44 -7.37 19.06
CA ASP A 5 -21.18 -7.02 18.43
C ASP A 5 -21.47 -6.69 16.95
N PRO A 6 -21.13 -5.49 16.47
CA PRO A 6 -21.34 -5.15 15.08
C PRO A 6 -20.54 -6.10 14.20
N ILE A 7 -21.21 -6.74 13.24
CA ILE A 7 -20.60 -7.63 12.25
C ILE A 7 -19.38 -6.89 11.64
N PRO A 8 -18.15 -7.44 11.68
CA PRO A 8 -16.92 -6.74 11.29
C PRO A 8 -16.98 -6.08 9.90
N HIS A 9 -17.70 -6.70 8.97
CA HIS A 9 -17.95 -6.17 7.63
C HIS A 9 -18.72 -4.83 7.63
N HIS A 10 -19.65 -4.64 8.56
CA HIS A 10 -20.41 -3.39 8.69
C HIS A 10 -19.51 -2.24 9.18
N THR A 11 -18.59 -2.54 10.11
CA THR A 11 -17.62 -1.57 10.64
C THR A 11 -16.65 -1.09 9.56
N ILE A 12 -16.03 -2.01 8.81
CA ILE A 12 -15.12 -1.65 7.71
C ILE A 12 -15.86 -0.85 6.64
N SER A 13 -17.05 -1.30 6.24
CA SER A 13 -17.86 -0.60 5.23
C SER A 13 -18.26 0.81 5.68
N THR A 14 -18.58 0.99 6.97
CA THR A 14 -18.91 2.28 7.55
C THR A 14 -17.70 3.20 7.59
N ILE A 15 -16.53 2.69 8.00
CA ILE A 15 -15.27 3.46 8.00
C ILE A 15 -14.91 3.91 6.58
N LEU A 16 -15.03 3.03 5.59
CA LEU A 16 -14.75 3.36 4.20
C LEU A 16 -15.75 4.38 3.62
N ARG A 17 -17.05 4.24 3.95
CA ARG A 17 -18.11 5.13 3.46
C ARG A 17 -18.07 6.52 4.07
N HIS A 18 -17.74 6.62 5.35
CA HIS A 18 -17.73 7.89 6.10
C HIS A 18 -16.33 8.50 6.20
N ASP A 19 -15.36 7.99 5.44
CA ASP A 19 -14.03 8.58 5.44
C ASP A 19 -14.04 9.94 4.74
N ALA A 20 -14.06 11.00 5.54
CA ALA A 20 -13.99 12.38 5.05
C ALA A 20 -12.58 12.77 4.52
N LYS A 21 -11.53 11.98 4.81
CA LYS A 21 -10.17 12.28 4.35
C LYS A 21 -9.91 11.62 3.00
N GLN A 22 -9.51 12.43 2.01
CA GLN A 22 -8.96 11.94 0.74
C GLN A 22 -7.56 11.34 0.96
N THR A 23 -7.47 10.19 1.61
CA THR A 23 -6.19 9.51 1.88
C THR A 23 -6.19 8.10 1.32
N SER A 24 -5.46 7.88 0.23
CA SER A 24 -5.37 6.58 -0.44
C SER A 24 -4.66 5.48 0.37
N TYR A 25 -3.91 5.85 1.41
CA TYR A 25 -3.21 4.86 2.26
C TYR A 25 -4.17 3.89 2.94
N LYS A 26 -5.43 4.29 3.21
CA LYS A 26 -6.41 3.42 3.86
C LYS A 26 -6.87 2.29 2.94
N ILE A 27 -7.11 2.59 1.66
CA ILE A 27 -7.44 1.58 0.66
C ILE A 27 -6.23 0.66 0.42
N ALA A 28 -5.01 1.22 0.36
CA ALA A 28 -3.79 0.43 0.27
C ALA A 28 -3.59 -0.48 1.49
N LEU A 29 -3.90 -0.01 2.69
CA LEU A 29 -3.83 -0.79 3.93
C LEU A 29 -4.84 -1.94 3.94
N VAL A 30 -6.12 -1.67 3.64
CA VAL A 30 -7.16 -2.69 3.55
C VAL A 30 -6.80 -3.75 2.50
N ARG A 31 -6.32 -3.31 1.33
CA ARG A 31 -5.85 -4.22 0.29
C ARG A 31 -4.67 -5.08 0.75
N ALA A 32 -3.66 -4.47 1.38
CA ALA A 32 -2.49 -5.20 1.87
C ALA A 32 -2.89 -6.24 2.94
N ILE A 33 -3.79 -5.89 3.86
CA ILE A 33 -4.29 -6.83 4.87
C ILE A 33 -5.03 -7.99 4.21
N ASN A 34 -5.90 -7.72 3.24
CA ASN A 34 -6.61 -8.77 2.51
C ASN A 34 -5.63 -9.67 1.73
N ASP A 35 -4.67 -9.10 1.00
CA ASP A 35 -3.67 -9.86 0.24
C ASP A 35 -2.82 -10.74 1.18
N VAL A 36 -2.47 -10.24 2.38
CA VAL A 36 -1.77 -11.03 3.41
C VAL A 36 -2.67 -12.14 3.95
N ALA A 37 -3.91 -11.85 4.33
CA ALA A 37 -4.83 -12.87 4.84
C ALA A 37 -5.04 -14.00 3.82
N LEU A 38 -5.19 -13.67 2.54
CA LEU A 38 -5.32 -14.65 1.46
C LEU A 38 -4.05 -15.47 1.22
N ALA A 39 -2.86 -14.96 1.58
CA ALA A 39 -1.60 -15.68 1.50
C ALA A 39 -1.42 -16.72 2.63
N PHE A 40 -2.20 -16.64 3.70
CA PHE A 40 -2.20 -17.57 4.84
C PHE A 40 -3.58 -18.22 5.00
N PRO A 41 -4.03 -19.03 4.03
CA PRO A 41 -5.38 -19.61 4.04
C PRO A 41 -5.62 -20.49 5.28
N ASP A 42 -4.58 -21.17 5.78
CA ASP A 42 -4.66 -22.06 6.93
C ASP A 42 -4.81 -21.32 8.28
N LEU A 43 -4.71 -19.98 8.28
CA LEU A 43 -4.96 -19.15 9.45
C LEU A 43 -6.47 -19.04 9.71
N HIS A 44 -7.07 -20.15 10.13
CA HIS A 44 -8.51 -20.27 10.41
C HIS A 44 -8.88 -19.98 11.86
N THR A 45 -8.00 -19.32 12.63
CA THR A 45 -8.26 -19.01 14.04
C THR A 45 -9.24 -17.84 14.16
N THR A 46 -10.44 -18.14 14.60
CA THR A 46 -11.41 -17.15 15.07
C THR A 46 -11.16 -16.87 16.55
N GLU A 47 -11.32 -15.61 16.97
CA GLU A 47 -11.20 -15.16 18.38
C GLU A 47 -9.78 -15.22 19.00
N GLN A 48 -8.75 -15.20 18.17
CA GLN A 48 -7.38 -15.05 18.62
C GLN A 48 -6.78 -13.74 18.10
N ASP A 49 -5.95 -13.10 18.92
CA ASP A 49 -5.16 -11.96 18.49
C ASP A 49 -4.17 -12.40 17.41
N VAL A 50 -4.14 -11.67 16.29
CA VAL A 50 -3.23 -11.94 15.17
C VAL A 50 -2.20 -10.82 15.09
N ALA A 51 -0.92 -11.20 15.04
CA ALA A 51 0.15 -10.26 14.75
C ALA A 51 0.13 -9.87 13.27
N VAL A 52 -0.01 -8.58 12.99
CA VAL A 52 0.01 -8.05 11.61
C VAL A 52 1.45 -7.75 11.18
N PRO A 53 1.98 -8.41 10.12
CA PRO A 53 3.37 -8.23 9.70
C PRO A 53 3.55 -6.89 8.95
N LEU A 54 3.87 -5.82 9.68
CA LEU A 54 3.99 -4.46 9.12
C LEU A 54 4.99 -4.38 7.94
N ARG A 55 6.09 -5.15 7.99
CA ARG A 55 7.05 -5.22 6.89
C ARG A 55 6.41 -5.75 5.61
N LEU A 56 5.61 -6.81 5.72
CA LEU A 56 4.94 -7.42 4.57
C LEU A 56 3.92 -6.45 3.96
N LEU A 57 3.18 -5.72 4.81
CA LEU A 57 2.28 -4.66 4.35
C LEU A 57 3.04 -3.54 3.62
N ALA A 58 4.20 -3.12 4.15
CA ALA A 58 5.03 -2.09 3.51
C ALA A 58 5.59 -2.55 2.15
N GLU A 59 5.93 -3.84 1.99
CA GLU A 59 6.33 -4.40 0.69
C GLU A 59 5.20 -4.32 -0.34
N HIS A 60 3.96 -4.62 0.06
CA HIS A 60 2.80 -4.43 -0.82
C HIS A 60 2.64 -2.97 -1.27
N TRP A 61 2.95 -2.00 -0.39
CA TRP A 61 2.87 -0.59 -0.73
C TRP A 61 3.85 -0.18 -1.83
N ILE A 62 5.06 -0.78 -1.86
CA ILE A 62 6.02 -0.56 -2.97
C ILE A 62 5.36 -0.90 -4.30
N ALA A 63 4.68 -2.04 -4.38
CA ALA A 63 4.02 -2.49 -5.60
C ALA A 63 2.77 -1.66 -5.95
N TYR A 64 1.90 -1.38 -4.98
CA TYR A 64 0.66 -0.63 -5.22
C TYR A 64 0.89 0.81 -5.66
N TYR A 65 1.91 1.45 -5.08
CA TYR A 65 2.23 2.84 -5.35
C TYR A 65 3.22 3.02 -6.51
N TRP A 66 3.83 1.94 -7.00
CA TRP A 66 4.73 1.96 -8.15
C TRP A 66 4.25 2.81 -9.34
N PRO A 67 3.02 2.61 -9.88
CA PRO A 67 2.54 3.38 -11.01
C PRO A 67 2.47 4.88 -10.73
N PHE A 68 2.35 5.30 -9.47
CA PHE A 68 2.18 6.70 -9.08
C PHE A 68 3.51 7.46 -9.05
N MET A 69 4.64 6.75 -9.09
CA MET A 69 5.98 7.31 -8.99
C MET A 69 6.60 7.69 -10.32
N ASP A 70 5.83 7.66 -11.40
CA ASP A 70 6.31 8.05 -12.72
C ASP A 70 6.85 9.50 -12.69
N PRO A 71 8.14 9.73 -12.98
CA PRO A 71 8.71 11.07 -12.96
C PRO A 71 8.11 11.99 -14.04
N ALA A 72 7.67 11.43 -15.17
CA ALA A 72 7.11 12.18 -16.28
C ALA A 72 5.62 12.51 -16.05
N ALA A 73 4.89 11.62 -15.39
CA ALA A 73 3.46 11.77 -15.12
C ALA A 73 3.07 11.27 -13.71
N PRO A 74 3.48 11.97 -12.63
CA PRO A 74 3.24 11.49 -11.28
C PRO A 74 1.76 11.58 -10.89
N ILE A 75 1.22 10.50 -10.30
CA ILE A 75 -0.13 10.50 -9.73
C ILE A 75 -0.01 10.87 -8.25
N LEU A 76 -0.52 12.04 -7.89
CA LEU A 76 -0.37 12.63 -6.55
C LEU A 76 -1.51 12.18 -5.64
N GLN A 77 -1.21 11.94 -4.36
CA GLN A 77 -2.17 11.39 -3.40
C GLN A 77 -2.55 12.44 -2.35
N GLY A 78 -3.48 13.33 -2.72
CA GLY A 78 -4.03 14.36 -1.83
C GLY A 78 -4.17 15.73 -2.50
N SER A 79 -4.90 16.63 -1.84
CA SER A 79 -5.02 18.02 -2.26
C SER A 79 -3.70 18.75 -1.99
N ARG A 80 -3.06 19.26 -3.05
CA ARG A 80 -1.80 19.99 -2.91
C ARG A 80 -2.04 21.35 -2.27
N ALA A 81 -1.70 21.49 -1.00
CA ALA A 81 -1.57 22.80 -0.37
C ALA A 81 -0.10 23.22 -0.42
N ARG A 82 0.20 24.29 -1.18
CA ARG A 82 1.51 24.93 -1.13
C ARG A 82 1.56 25.80 0.13
N ARG A 83 2.37 25.43 1.11
CA ARG A 83 2.60 26.22 2.32
C ARG A 83 4.07 26.65 2.33
N GLY A 84 4.33 27.90 1.95
CA GLY A 84 5.70 28.38 1.71
C GLY A 84 6.33 27.75 0.47
N ALA A 85 7.55 27.20 0.62
CA ALA A 85 8.29 26.51 -0.44
C ALA A 85 7.96 25.01 -0.56
N GLU A 86 7.25 24.43 0.42
CA GLU A 86 6.99 22.99 0.47
C GLU A 86 5.61 22.64 -0.10
N LEU A 87 5.60 21.64 -0.97
CA LEU A 87 4.40 20.90 -1.37
C LEU A 87 4.09 19.89 -0.26
N ARG A 88 3.00 20.13 0.47
CA ARG A 88 2.53 19.20 1.51
C ARG A 88 1.36 18.36 0.99
N HIS A 89 1.03 17.31 1.76
CA HIS A 89 -0.11 16.41 1.53
C HIS A 89 0.03 15.42 0.37
N ASP A 90 1.20 14.80 0.25
CA ASP A 90 1.42 13.62 -0.59
C ASP A 90 2.14 12.52 0.22
N MET A 91 2.46 11.40 -0.41
CA MET A 91 3.14 10.28 0.23
C MET A 91 4.56 10.67 0.67
N ALA A 92 4.85 10.56 1.98
CA ALA A 92 6.16 10.86 2.54
C ALA A 92 7.32 10.05 1.91
N PHE A 93 7.02 8.83 1.45
CA PHE A 93 8.00 7.94 0.82
C PHE A 93 8.17 8.17 -0.69
N ARG A 94 7.40 9.08 -1.32
CA ARG A 94 7.50 9.33 -2.77
C ARG A 94 8.94 9.56 -3.24
N PRO A 95 9.75 10.44 -2.61
CA PRO A 95 11.10 10.68 -3.10
C PRO A 95 11.96 9.40 -3.12
N ALA A 96 11.82 8.56 -2.10
CA ALA A 96 12.55 7.29 -2.02
C ALA A 96 12.07 6.28 -3.08
N LEU A 97 10.75 6.14 -3.24
CA LEU A 97 10.18 5.18 -4.19
C LEU A 97 10.39 5.63 -5.66
N THR A 98 10.35 6.93 -5.95
CA THR A 98 10.72 7.47 -7.25
C THR A 98 12.18 7.16 -7.59
N ARG A 99 13.12 7.34 -6.66
CA ARG A 99 14.53 6.95 -6.89
C ARG A 99 14.67 5.46 -7.17
N LEU A 100 13.95 4.62 -6.42
CA LEU A 100 13.94 3.17 -6.63
C LEU A 100 13.42 2.82 -8.03
N ARG A 101 12.33 3.46 -8.46
CA ARG A 101 11.78 3.29 -9.82
C ARG A 101 12.75 3.72 -10.90
N THR A 102 13.38 4.87 -10.78
CA THR A 102 14.41 5.32 -11.75
C THR A 102 15.56 4.32 -11.83
N ALA A 103 16.07 3.85 -10.69
CA ALA A 103 17.15 2.87 -10.66
C ALA A 103 16.74 1.53 -11.30
N TRP A 104 15.52 1.07 -11.04
CA TRP A 104 14.96 -0.13 -11.66
C TRP A 104 14.88 0.00 -13.18
N GLN A 105 14.27 1.09 -13.68
CA GLN A 105 14.11 1.34 -15.11
C GLN A 105 15.45 1.37 -15.87
N ALA A 106 16.51 1.87 -15.24
CA ALA A 106 17.86 1.86 -15.81
C ALA A 106 18.43 0.44 -15.99
N ILE A 107 17.93 -0.55 -15.25
CA ILE A 107 18.37 -1.97 -15.32
C ILE A 107 17.54 -2.74 -16.36
N VAL A 108 16.22 -2.65 -16.30
CA VAL A 108 15.32 -3.48 -17.13
C VAL A 108 14.99 -2.90 -18.51
N ASN A 109 15.38 -1.64 -18.78
CA ASN A 109 15.21 -0.93 -20.07
C ASN A 109 13.76 -0.88 -20.63
N VAL A 110 12.79 -1.34 -19.84
CA VAL A 110 11.35 -1.32 -20.10
C VAL A 110 10.68 -0.88 -18.80
N SER A 111 9.64 -0.06 -18.91
CA SER A 111 8.86 0.43 -17.76
C SER A 111 7.42 -0.07 -17.88
N SER A 112 7.03 -0.99 -17.01
CA SER A 112 5.64 -1.43 -16.85
C SER A 112 5.06 -0.94 -15.52
N PRO A 113 3.76 -0.57 -15.47
CA PRO A 113 3.07 -0.32 -14.20
C PRO A 113 3.13 -1.48 -13.21
N ALA A 114 3.29 -2.72 -13.70
CA ALA A 114 3.37 -3.93 -12.90
C ALA A 114 4.77 -4.22 -12.32
N ASP A 115 5.81 -3.49 -12.73
CA ASP A 115 7.20 -3.75 -12.34
C ASP A 115 7.40 -3.73 -10.82
N GLY A 116 6.58 -2.97 -10.07
CA GLY A 116 6.62 -2.95 -8.62
C GLY A 116 6.40 -4.33 -7.99
N PHE A 117 5.51 -5.17 -8.56
CA PHE A 117 5.31 -6.54 -8.10
C PHE A 117 6.50 -7.45 -8.43
N TYR A 118 7.06 -7.29 -9.63
CA TYR A 118 8.24 -8.05 -10.05
C TYR A 118 9.44 -7.73 -9.16
N LEU A 119 9.71 -6.43 -8.91
CA LEU A 119 10.78 -5.98 -8.02
C LEU A 119 10.63 -6.57 -6.62
N VAL A 120 9.43 -6.53 -6.03
CA VAL A 120 9.19 -7.09 -4.69
C VAL A 120 9.43 -8.60 -4.68
N GLY A 121 9.02 -9.31 -5.75
CA GLY A 121 9.33 -10.73 -5.92
C GLY A 121 10.83 -11.02 -5.96
N GLU A 122 11.57 -10.28 -6.79
CA GLU A 122 13.03 -10.41 -6.92
C GLU A 122 13.78 -10.10 -5.61
N LEU A 123 13.33 -9.11 -4.84
CA LEU A 123 13.94 -8.74 -3.56
C LEU A 123 13.73 -9.79 -2.46
N ARG A 124 12.71 -10.66 -2.59
CA ARG A 124 12.46 -11.76 -1.66
C ARG A 124 13.35 -12.98 -1.93
N VAL A 125 13.91 -13.10 -3.13
CA VAL A 125 14.82 -14.18 -3.48
C VAL A 125 16.21 -13.87 -2.92
N PRO A 126 16.77 -14.70 -2.01
CA PRO A 126 18.14 -14.51 -1.55
C PRO A 126 19.09 -14.63 -2.76
N ARG A 127 19.87 -13.60 -3.02
CA ARG A 127 20.95 -13.68 -4.01
C ARG A 127 22.08 -14.51 -3.39
N ARG A 128 22.39 -15.65 -3.99
CA ARG A 128 23.54 -16.51 -3.64
C ARG A 128 24.84 -15.87 -4.09
#